data_AF-A0A2V2VGR4-F1
#
_entry.id   AF-A0A2V2VGR4-F1
#
_cell.length_a   1.000
_cell.length_b   1.000
_cell.length_c   1.000
_cell.angle_alpha   90.00
_cell.angle_beta   90.00
_cell.angle_gamma   90.00
#
_symmetry.space_group_name_H-M   'P 1'
#
loop_
_entity.id
_entity.type
_entity.pdbx_description
1 polymer ?
#
loop_
_entity_poly.entity_id
_entity_poly.type
_entity_poly.pdbx_seq_one_letter_code
_entity_poly.pdbx_strand_id
1 'polypeptide(L)'
;MWRVTEVAVVAAITAVFNFVTPYSSGNLLELLGDAFQDCTPQSKIELCHDGNVQTLIYLLIAATVKLLLCMYTMGTFLPSGILVPSLAIGALYGRAFGIMCRALQESYASYYIFSECYDQDLCVIPGMYAIVGAAAVLTGVTRMTICLAIIMFELTGIP
;
A
#
# COMPACT_ATOMS: atom_id res chain seq x y z
N MET A 1 12.14 -30.75 -14.64
CA MET A 1 10.96 -30.07 -15.20
C MET A 1 10.00 -29.54 -14.13
N TRP A 2 9.80 -30.25 -13.01
CA TRP A 2 8.91 -29.84 -11.91
C TRP A 2 9.05 -28.37 -11.45
N ARG A 3 10.28 -27.87 -11.30
CA ARG A 3 10.54 -26.48 -10.89
C ARG A 3 10.07 -25.43 -11.90
N VAL A 4 10.12 -25.75 -13.20
CA VAL A 4 9.70 -24.83 -14.26
C VAL A 4 8.17 -24.80 -14.34
N THR A 5 7.51 -25.95 -14.19
CA THR A 5 6.04 -26.04 -14.16
C THR A 5 5.45 -25.33 -12.94
N GLU A 6 6.11 -25.40 -11.78
CA GLU A 6 5.70 -24.68 -10.57
C GLU A 6 5.69 -23.16 -10.80
N VAL A 7 6.81 -22.60 -11.29
CA VAL A 7 6.94 -21.16 -11.59
C VAL A 7 5.94 -20.72 -12.66
N ALA A 8 5.73 -21.53 -13.70
CA ALA A 8 4.76 -21.22 -14.75
C ALA A 8 3.32 -21.14 -14.22
N VAL A 9 2.94 -22.04 -13.31
CA VAL A 9 1.62 -22.02 -12.65
C VAL A 9 1.49 -20.79 -11.74
N VAL A 10 2.52 -20.46 -10.96
CA VAL A 10 2.52 -19.26 -10.10
C VAL A 10 2.33 -17.99 -10.94
N ALA A 11 3.06 -17.89 -12.05
CA ALA A 11 3.00 -16.75 -12.96
C ALA A 11 1.62 -16.63 -13.62
N ALA A 12 1.03 -17.74 -14.06
CA ALA A 12 -0.31 -17.76 -14.64
C ALA A 12 -1.38 -17.31 -13.61
N ILE A 13 -1.31 -17.82 -12.38
CA ILE A 13 -2.21 -17.40 -11.28
C ILE A 13 -2.06 -15.91 -11.00
N THR A 14 -0.82 -15.43 -10.91
CA THR A 14 -0.50 -14.02 -10.66
C THR A 14 -1.05 -13.12 -11.77
N ALA A 15 -0.91 -13.53 -13.03
CA ALA A 15 -1.45 -12.81 -14.18
C ALA A 15 -2.98 -12.72 -14.13
N VAL A 16 -3.66 -13.81 -13.78
CA VAL A 16 -5.13 -13.81 -13.63
C VAL A 16 -5.57 -12.85 -12.53
N PHE A 17 -4.94 -12.88 -11.35
CA PHE A 17 -5.29 -11.97 -10.25
C PHE A 17 -5.00 -10.50 -10.59
N ASN A 18 -3.86 -10.20 -11.22
CA ASN A 18 -3.53 -8.83 -11.64
C ASN A 18 -4.49 -8.33 -12.73
N PHE A 19 -5.01 -9.21 -13.58
CA PHE A 19 -6.01 -8.86 -14.60
C PHE A 19 -7.40 -8.58 -14.00
N VAL A 20 -7.80 -9.34 -12.99
CA VAL A 20 -9.11 -9.19 -12.33
C VAL A 20 -9.14 -7.98 -11.38
N THR A 21 -8.00 -7.60 -10.81
CA THR A 21 -7.93 -6.45 -9.89
C THR A 21 -7.56 -5.17 -10.68
N PRO A 22 -8.49 -4.22 -10.87
CA PRO A 22 -8.26 -3.02 -11.70
C PRO A 22 -7.08 -2.19 -11.20
N TYR A 23 -6.88 -2.12 -9.88
CA TYR A 23 -5.77 -1.41 -9.22
C TYR A 23 -4.39 -2.05 -9.42
N SER A 24 -4.31 -3.23 -10.05
CA SER A 24 -3.06 -3.98 -10.22
C SER A 24 -2.64 -4.17 -11.68
N SER A 25 -3.39 -3.61 -12.63
CA SER A 25 -3.09 -3.80 -14.05
C SER A 25 -1.92 -2.94 -14.56
N GLY A 26 -1.44 -1.97 -13.75
CA GLY A 26 -0.31 -1.08 -14.05
C GLY A 26 1.03 -1.52 -13.44
N ASN A 27 2.07 -0.69 -13.63
CA ASN A 27 3.40 -0.95 -13.08
C ASN A 27 3.41 -0.78 -11.54
N LEU A 28 4.02 -1.72 -10.83
CA LEU A 28 4.03 -1.74 -9.36
C LEU A 28 4.72 -0.50 -8.75
N LEU A 29 5.74 0.03 -9.43
CA LEU A 29 6.45 1.25 -9.00
C LEU A 29 5.58 2.50 -9.15
N GLU A 30 4.74 2.54 -10.19
CA GLU A 30 3.80 3.65 -10.41
C GLU A 30 2.72 3.62 -9.34
N LEU A 31 2.16 2.42 -9.06
CA LEU A 31 1.21 2.22 -7.96
C LEU A 31 1.80 2.59 -6.59
N LEU A 32 3.08 2.30 -6.34
CA LEU A 32 3.77 2.68 -5.12
C LEU A 32 3.93 4.20 -5.01
N GLY A 33 4.31 4.87 -6.11
CA GLY A 33 4.39 6.33 -6.18
C GLY A 33 3.03 6.98 -5.92
N ASP A 34 1.99 6.49 -6.59
CA ASP A 34 0.61 6.97 -6.40
C ASP A 34 0.10 6.72 -4.97
N ALA A 35 0.59 5.67 -4.30
CA ALA A 35 0.25 5.37 -2.90
C ALA A 35 0.85 6.37 -1.90
N PHE A 36 2.02 6.93 -2.21
CA PHE A 36 2.70 7.92 -1.35
C PHE A 36 2.26 9.35 -1.62
N GLN A 37 1.65 9.62 -2.79
CA GLN A 37 1.16 10.95 -3.12
C GLN A 37 -0.08 11.35 -2.31
N ASP A 38 -0.11 12.61 -1.92
CA ASP A 38 -1.26 13.23 -1.29
C ASP A 38 -2.40 13.47 -2.28
N CYS A 39 -3.62 13.23 -1.80
CA CYS A 39 -4.83 13.47 -2.56
C CYS A 39 -5.07 14.98 -2.70
N THR A 40 -4.65 15.55 -3.83
CA THR A 40 -5.02 16.92 -4.21
C THR A 40 -6.33 16.90 -5.02
N PRO A 41 -7.20 17.93 -4.90
CA PRO A 41 -8.51 17.96 -5.56
C PRO A 41 -8.47 17.99 -7.10
N GLN A 42 -7.27 18.09 -7.71
CA GLN A 42 -7.06 18.06 -9.16
C GLN A 42 -6.40 16.77 -9.67
N SER A 43 -6.10 15.81 -8.79
CA SER A 43 -5.43 14.58 -9.17
C SER A 43 -6.43 13.54 -9.71
N LYS A 44 -6.13 12.93 -10.87
CA LYS A 44 -6.90 11.82 -11.49
C LYS A 44 -6.70 10.47 -10.76
N ILE A 45 -6.28 10.51 -9.50
CA ILE A 45 -5.94 9.31 -8.73
C ILE A 45 -7.27 8.71 -8.25
N GLU A 46 -7.66 7.56 -8.82
CA GLU A 46 -8.89 6.84 -8.43
C GLU A 46 -8.90 6.46 -6.93
N LEU A 47 -7.72 6.34 -6.30
CA LEU A 47 -7.58 6.11 -4.85
C LEU A 47 -8.02 7.31 -3.98
N CYS A 48 -8.19 8.50 -4.58
CA CYS A 48 -8.55 9.75 -3.90
C CYS A 48 -9.97 10.22 -4.19
N HIS A 49 -10.58 9.79 -5.31
CA HIS A 49 -11.85 10.34 -5.78
C HIS A 49 -13.07 9.66 -5.14
N ASP A 50 -12.92 8.44 -4.62
CA ASP A 50 -13.98 7.72 -3.92
C ASP A 50 -13.57 7.47 -2.47
N GLY A 51 -13.88 8.43 -1.59
CA GLY A 51 -13.97 8.23 -0.14
C GLY A 51 -15.08 7.27 0.28
N ASN A 52 -15.42 6.32 -0.58
CA ASN A 52 -16.44 5.32 -0.38
C ASN A 52 -15.81 4.10 0.29
N VAL A 53 -16.52 3.52 1.26
CA VAL A 53 -16.13 2.26 1.94
C VAL A 53 -15.77 1.13 0.97
N GLN A 54 -16.33 1.18 -0.23
CA GLN A 54 -16.07 0.26 -1.33
C GLN A 54 -14.60 0.32 -1.81
N THR A 55 -14.01 1.49 -1.98
CA THR A 55 -12.60 1.65 -2.39
C THR A 55 -11.65 1.10 -1.32
N LEU A 56 -11.95 1.38 -0.05
CA LEU A 56 -11.20 0.84 1.09
C LEU A 56 -11.24 -0.69 1.11
N ILE A 57 -12.41 -1.29 0.88
CA ILE A 57 -12.58 -2.74 0.83
C ILE A 57 -11.80 -3.33 -0.36
N TYR A 58 -11.87 -2.72 -1.55
CA TYR A 58 -11.10 -3.16 -2.70
C TYR A 58 -9.58 -3.08 -2.48
N LEU A 59 -9.08 -2.02 -1.84
CA LEU A 59 -7.67 -1.86 -1.50
C LEU A 59 -7.21 -2.94 -0.51
N LEU A 60 -8.00 -3.26 0.51
CA LEU A 60 -7.70 -4.34 1.46
C LEU A 60 -7.70 -5.72 0.80
N ILE A 61 -8.68 -5.99 -0.08
CA ILE A 61 -8.72 -7.24 -0.85
C ILE A 61 -7.50 -7.34 -1.77
N ALA A 62 -7.14 -6.25 -2.46
CA ALA A 62 -5.95 -6.23 -3.31
C ALA A 62 -4.66 -6.45 -2.50
N ALA A 63 -4.51 -5.78 -1.36
CA ALA A 63 -3.34 -5.91 -0.49
C ALA A 63 -3.19 -7.33 0.09
N THR A 64 -4.30 -7.94 0.55
CA THR A 64 -4.32 -9.32 1.06
C THR A 64 -3.96 -10.33 -0.02
N VAL A 65 -4.53 -10.21 -1.22
CA VAL A 65 -4.21 -11.08 -2.36
C VAL A 65 -2.73 -10.93 -2.74
N LYS A 66 -2.22 -9.70 -2.86
CA LYS A 66 -0.80 -9.42 -3.14
C LYS A 66 0.13 -10.03 -2.09
N LEU A 67 -0.25 -9.98 -0.83
CA LEU A 67 0.51 -10.58 0.27
C LEU A 67 0.59 -12.10 0.14
N LEU A 68 -0.53 -12.77 -0.15
CA LEU A 68 -0.55 -14.23 -0.36
C LEU A 68 0.28 -14.64 -1.60
N LEU A 69 0.13 -13.90 -2.70
CA LEU A 69 0.92 -14.14 -3.92
C LEU A 69 2.42 -13.91 -3.67
N CYS A 70 2.77 -12.89 -2.89
CA CYS A 70 4.16 -12.63 -2.51
C CYS A 70 4.73 -13.76 -1.66
N MET A 71 3.99 -14.24 -0.65
CA MET A 71 4.42 -15.38 0.17
C MET A 71 4.72 -16.62 -0.69
N TYR A 72 3.84 -16.92 -1.64
CA TYR A 72 4.03 -18.08 -2.52
C TYR A 72 5.20 -17.89 -3.51
N THR A 73 5.35 -16.70 -4.09
CA THR A 73 6.42 -16.38 -5.03
C THR A 73 7.80 -16.48 -4.38
N MET A 74 7.94 -16.05 -3.12
CA MET A 74 9.20 -16.15 -2.37
C MET A 74 9.60 -17.58 -2.04
N GLY A 75 8.66 -18.54 -2.10
CA GLY A 75 8.95 -19.97 -1.93
C GLY A 75 9.55 -20.64 -3.16
N THR A 76 9.53 -19.97 -4.33
CA THR A 76 10.00 -20.53 -5.59
C THR A 76 11.52 -20.46 -5.72
N PHE A 77 12.11 -21.33 -6.55
CA PHE A 77 13.57 -21.43 -6.75
C PHE A 77 14.17 -20.30 -7.61
N LEU A 78 13.53 -19.12 -7.69
CA LEU A 78 13.94 -18.02 -8.57
C LEU A 78 14.55 -16.86 -7.75
N PRO A 79 15.69 -16.28 -8.18
CA PRO A 79 16.20 -15.06 -7.55
C PRO A 79 15.25 -13.90 -7.83
N SER A 80 14.45 -13.51 -6.83
CA SER A 80 13.49 -12.40 -6.92
C SER A 80 13.72 -11.39 -5.79
N GLY A 81 13.50 -10.11 -6.09
CA GLY A 81 13.61 -9.03 -5.10
C GLY A 81 12.32 -8.88 -4.27
N ILE A 82 12.44 -8.99 -2.95
CA ILE A 82 11.29 -8.86 -2.01
C ILE A 82 10.96 -7.41 -1.62
N LEU A 83 11.89 -6.47 -1.87
CA LEU A 83 11.80 -5.11 -1.34
C LEU A 83 10.60 -4.34 -1.90
N VAL A 84 10.52 -4.21 -3.23
CA VAL A 84 9.44 -3.47 -3.91
C VAL A 84 8.04 -4.03 -3.62
N PRO A 85 7.77 -5.35 -3.73
CA PRO A 85 6.44 -5.88 -3.43
C PRO A 85 6.04 -5.70 -1.96
N SER A 86 6.98 -5.85 -1.01
CA SER A 86 6.70 -5.63 0.42
C SER A 86 6.37 -4.17 0.73
N LEU A 87 7.07 -3.22 0.09
CA LEU A 87 6.76 -1.79 0.19
C LEU A 87 5.37 -1.48 -0.32
N ALA A 88 5.01 -2.00 -1.50
CA ALA A 88 3.70 -1.77 -2.09
C ALA A 88 2.56 -2.37 -1.26
N ILE A 89 2.73 -3.60 -0.75
CA ILE A 89 1.73 -4.23 0.13
C ILE A 89 1.53 -3.38 1.38
N GLY A 90 2.62 -2.97 2.04
CA GLY A 90 2.53 -2.12 3.23
C GLY A 90 1.96 -0.73 2.95
N ALA A 91 2.27 -0.14 1.79
CA ALA A 91 1.72 1.14 1.38
C ALA A 91 0.20 1.08 1.18
N LEU A 92 -0.30 0.02 0.54
CA LEU A 92 -1.74 -0.20 0.35
C LEU A 92 -2.48 -0.38 1.69
N TYR A 93 -1.92 -1.18 2.60
CA TYR A 93 -2.49 -1.34 3.95
C TYR A 93 -2.47 -0.04 4.74
N GLY A 94 -1.34 0.68 4.71
CA GLY A 94 -1.19 1.97 5.37
C GLY A 94 -2.16 3.01 4.84
N ARG A 95 -2.33 3.08 3.51
CA ARG A 95 -3.27 4.01 2.88
C ARG A 95 -4.73 3.67 3.21
N ALA A 96 -5.10 2.40 3.21
CA ALA A 96 -6.42 1.96 3.64
C ALA A 96 -6.71 2.36 5.09
N PHE A 97 -5.71 2.23 5.97
CA PHE A 97 -5.82 2.68 7.36
C PHE A 97 -5.93 4.21 7.48
N GLY A 98 -5.17 4.98 6.70
CA GLY A 98 -5.27 6.44 6.66
C GLY A 98 -6.65 6.94 6.20
N ILE A 99 -7.24 6.31 5.19
CA ILE A 99 -8.61 6.60 4.73
C ILE A 99 -9.63 6.27 5.82
N MET A 100 -9.46 5.14 6.52
CA MET A 100 -10.31 4.76 7.64
C MET A 100 -10.26 5.79 8.78
N CYS A 101 -9.06 6.24 9.17
CA CYS A 101 -8.88 7.26 10.19
C CYS A 101 -9.53 8.59 9.80
N ARG A 102 -9.44 8.97 8.52
CA ARG A 102 -10.12 10.17 8.00
C ARG A 102 -11.64 10.04 8.08
N ALA A 103 -12.20 8.90 7.67
CA ALA A 103 -13.64 8.64 7.75
C ALA A 103 -14.16 8.63 9.21
N LEU A 104 -13.34 8.12 10.14
CA LEU A 104 -13.64 8.16 11.58
C LEU A 104 -13.63 9.60 12.13
N GLN A 105 -12.66 10.43 11.71
CA GLN A 105 -12.59 11.84 12.09
C GLN A 105 -13.84 12.60 11.64
N GLU A 106 -14.28 12.41 10.39
CA GLU A 106 -15.50 13.05 9.86
C GLU A 106 -16.76 12.62 10.62
N SER A 107 -16.81 11.36 11.07
CA SER A 107 -17.97 10.80 11.80
C SER A 107 -17.98 11.18 13.29
N TYR A 108 -16.81 11.36 13.92
CA TYR A 108 -16.66 11.56 15.37
C TYR A 108 -15.77 12.76 15.73
N ALA A 109 -15.96 13.90 15.05
CA ALA A 109 -15.16 15.12 15.24
C ALA A 109 -15.19 15.71 16.67
N SER A 110 -16.18 15.34 17.49
CA SER A 110 -16.36 15.89 18.85
C SER A 110 -15.63 15.11 19.97
N TYR A 111 -14.88 14.05 19.66
CA TYR A 111 -14.14 13.28 20.68
C TYR A 111 -12.83 13.99 21.06
N TYR A 112 -12.39 13.86 22.32
CA TYR A 112 -11.18 14.54 22.87
C TYR A 112 -9.90 14.27 22.06
N ILE A 113 -9.85 13.16 21.31
CA ILE A 113 -8.69 12.77 20.48
C ILE A 113 -8.59 13.64 19.21
N PHE A 114 -9.70 14.21 18.72
CA PHE A 114 -9.75 15.00 17.48
C PHE A 114 -10.10 16.47 17.71
N SER A 115 -10.18 16.93 18.97
CA SER A 115 -10.56 18.31 19.29
C SER A 115 -9.57 19.35 18.76
N GLU A 116 -8.28 19.00 18.65
CA GLU A 116 -7.23 19.83 18.06
C GLU A 116 -7.36 19.96 16.52
N CYS A 117 -8.15 19.08 15.89
CA CYS A 117 -8.33 19.01 14.44
C CYS A 117 -9.72 19.47 13.97
N TYR A 118 -10.45 20.20 14.83
CA TYR A 118 -11.83 20.65 14.55
C TYR A 118 -11.95 21.56 13.31
N ASP A 119 -10.89 22.29 12.96
CA ASP A 119 -10.90 23.32 11.88
C ASP A 119 -9.76 23.12 10.87
N GLN A 120 -9.25 21.89 10.73
CA GLN A 120 -8.15 21.56 9.82
C GLN A 120 -8.61 20.54 8.78
N ASP A 121 -8.77 20.99 7.52
CA ASP A 121 -9.17 20.14 6.39
C ASP A 121 -8.15 19.02 6.08
N LEU A 122 -6.90 19.11 6.58
CA LEU A 122 -5.79 18.18 6.30
C LEU A 122 -5.16 17.55 7.57
N CYS A 123 -5.91 17.36 8.65
CA CYS A 123 -5.37 16.73 9.86
C CYS A 123 -4.89 15.28 9.62
N VAL A 124 -5.66 14.48 8.86
CA VAL A 124 -5.31 13.09 8.53
C VAL A 124 -4.89 12.99 7.07
N ILE A 125 -3.59 12.83 6.88
CA ILE A 125 -2.95 12.72 5.57
C ILE A 125 -2.72 11.23 5.25
N PRO A 126 -3.49 10.62 4.34
CA PRO A 126 -3.39 9.18 4.07
C PRO A 126 -2.05 8.76 3.46
N GLY A 127 -1.34 9.65 2.76
CA GLY A 127 -0.01 9.39 2.21
C GLY A 127 1.02 9.07 3.30
N MET A 128 0.99 9.79 4.43
CA MET A 128 1.87 9.52 5.57
C MET A 128 1.63 8.14 6.17
N TYR A 129 0.37 7.72 6.29
CA TYR A 129 0.04 6.37 6.75
C TYR A 129 0.51 5.28 5.76
N ALA A 130 0.50 5.56 4.45
CA ALA A 130 1.06 4.66 3.44
C ALA A 130 2.57 4.45 3.63
N ILE A 131 3.34 5.52 3.86
CA ILE A 131 4.79 5.45 4.09
C ILE A 131 5.10 4.63 5.36
N VAL A 132 4.38 4.91 6.45
CA VAL A 132 4.54 4.18 7.73
C VAL A 132 4.17 2.70 7.56
N GLY A 133 3.09 2.39 6.84
CA GLY A 133 2.68 1.02 6.54
C GLY A 133 3.71 0.27 5.68
N ALA A 134 4.27 0.92 4.66
CA ALA A 134 5.34 0.40 3.82
C ALA A 134 6.59 0.07 4.65
N ALA A 135 6.99 0.98 5.53
CA ALA A 135 8.11 0.78 6.44
C ALA A 135 7.87 -0.38 7.42
N ALA A 136 6.66 -0.46 8.00
CA ALA A 136 6.31 -1.51 8.95
C ALA A 136 6.39 -2.92 8.32
N VAL A 137 5.79 -3.12 7.14
CA VAL A 137 5.82 -4.41 6.45
C VAL A 137 7.25 -4.76 6.01
N LEU A 138 7.97 -3.81 5.42
CA LEU A 138 9.33 -4.09 4.95
C LEU A 138 10.29 -4.40 6.11
N THR A 139 10.18 -3.70 7.24
CA THR A 139 10.96 -3.99 8.45
C THR A 139 10.62 -5.37 9.00
N GLY A 140 9.33 -5.73 9.02
CA GLY A 140 8.85 -7.02 9.52
C GLY A 140 9.42 -8.19 8.73
N VAL A 141 9.52 -8.04 7.40
CA VAL A 141 10.02 -9.07 6.49
C VAL A 141 11.55 -9.14 6.47
N THR A 142 12.23 -8.00 6.35
CA THR A 142 13.69 -7.97 6.12
C THR A 142 14.52 -7.86 7.39
N ARG A 143 13.93 -7.40 8.49
CA ARG A 143 14.63 -7.05 9.74
C ARG A 143 15.76 -6.02 9.55
N MET A 144 15.78 -5.28 8.43
CA MET A 144 16.71 -4.19 8.19
C MET A 144 16.10 -2.87 8.69
N THR A 145 16.57 -2.36 9.83
CA THR A 145 15.98 -1.17 10.48
C THR A 145 16.67 0.14 10.06
N ILE A 146 18.00 0.22 10.21
CA ILE A 146 18.76 1.46 9.96
C ILE A 146 18.79 1.81 8.47
N CYS A 147 19.09 0.85 7.60
CA CYS A 147 19.11 1.08 6.15
C CYS A 147 17.74 1.50 5.62
N LEU A 148 16.67 0.91 6.16
CA LEU A 148 15.32 1.23 5.74
C LEU A 148 14.90 2.64 6.13
N ALA A 149 15.26 3.10 7.34
CA ALA A 149 14.99 4.47 7.75
C ALA A 149 15.61 5.47 6.76
N ILE A 150 16.87 5.24 6.36
CA ILE A 150 17.57 6.08 5.38
C ILE A 150 16.86 6.05 4.02
N ILE A 151 16.51 4.86 3.52
CA ILE A 151 15.78 4.72 2.25
C ILE A 151 14.45 5.48 2.31
N MET A 152 13.72 5.41 3.42
CA MET A 152 12.45 6.14 3.59
C MET A 152 12.65 7.65 3.64
N PHE A 153 13.69 8.14 4.32
CA PHE A 153 14.01 9.57 4.32
C PHE A 153 14.35 10.07 2.92
N GLU A 154 15.20 9.33 2.19
CA GLU A 154 15.57 9.67 0.80
C GLU A 154 14.36 9.65 -0.15
N LEU A 155 13.50 8.64 -0.05
CA LEU A 155 12.31 8.53 -0.90
C LEU A 155 11.23 9.55 -0.59
N THR A 156 11.08 9.93 0.69
CA THR A 156 10.07 10.93 1.09
C THR A 156 10.57 12.35 0.85
N GLY A 157 11.89 12.54 0.71
CA GLY A 157 12.48 13.82 0.32
C GLY A 157 12.20 14.96 1.28
N ILE A 158 11.94 14.64 2.57
CA ILE A 158 11.69 15.63 3.62
C ILE A 158 13.06 16.22 3.98
N PRO A 159 13.34 17.50 3.67
CA PRO A 159 14.61 18.14 4.00
C PRO A 159 14.79 18.37 5.50
#